data_AF-A0A0R1HGV3-F1
#
_entry.id   AF-A0A0R1HGV3-F1
#
_cell.length_a   1.000
_cell.length_b   1.000
_cell.length_c   1.000
_cell.angle_alpha   90.00
_cell.angle_beta   90.00
_cell.angle_gamma   90.00
#
_symmetry.space_group_name_H-M   'P 1'
#
loop_
_entity.id
_entity.type
_entity.pdbx_description
1 polymer ?
#
loop_
_entity_poly.entity_id
_entity_poly.type
_entity_poly.pdbx_seq_one_letter_code
_entity_poly.pdbx_strand_id
1 'polypeptide(L)'
;MSWKEEAKQDFEEIIDYPETRLLSVGAQYWRTLLENHPIIDVTDYDFFTKHGIVTDNYQVNMETTLYIHHIRDKRDELRSIIFDKHKGILLCKYTTTNFVNRLINEKILTYVAMRAIGSLVNKKQALPYSCGLYQLFPDCGPSKRDASWTAGHHLANISDVKTGTDLFFNNGLRIRIQSSYSQFLKQLNLAHLFTDIQVSLAGKVAAEMGYENPIPLFRYHDAILSLVQNRREIYVDKIDFIKEVKHLLAAYTLKGYADESSDDSLIRQTCSWTHMNRGILRY
;
A
#
# COMPACT_ATOMS: atom_id res chain seq x y z
N MET A 1 -24.47 -26.25 -18.07
CA MET A 1 -23.05 -25.88 -17.93
C MET A 1 -22.58 -26.31 -16.57
N SER A 2 -21.30 -26.64 -16.45
CA SER A 2 -20.58 -26.65 -15.17
C SER A 2 -20.50 -25.22 -14.64
N TRP A 3 -20.52 -25.02 -13.32
CA TRP A 3 -20.27 -23.70 -12.73
C TRP A 3 -18.92 -23.11 -13.16
N LYS A 4 -17.96 -23.96 -13.56
CA LYS A 4 -16.67 -23.53 -14.13
C LYS A 4 -16.78 -22.99 -15.56
N GLU A 5 -17.72 -23.52 -16.35
CA GLU A 5 -18.00 -23.03 -17.70
C GLU A 5 -18.78 -21.72 -17.62
N GLU A 6 -19.78 -21.66 -16.74
CA GLU A 6 -20.61 -20.49 -16.47
C GLU A 6 -19.75 -19.33 -15.93
N ALA A 7 -18.97 -19.56 -14.86
CA ALA A 7 -18.09 -18.55 -14.30
C ALA A 7 -16.94 -18.15 -15.24
N LYS A 8 -16.49 -19.05 -16.14
CA LYS A 8 -15.47 -18.72 -17.16
C LYS A 8 -16.07 -17.88 -18.29
N GLN A 9 -17.27 -18.23 -18.76
CA GLN A 9 -17.99 -17.48 -19.78
C GLN A 9 -18.37 -16.08 -19.27
N ASP A 10 -18.86 -15.98 -18.04
CA ASP A 10 -19.03 -14.71 -17.33
C ASP A 10 -17.71 -13.94 -17.26
N PHE A 11 -16.57 -14.59 -16.94
CA PHE A 11 -15.25 -13.94 -16.86
C PHE A 11 -14.71 -13.44 -18.20
N GLU A 12 -14.96 -14.16 -19.29
CA GLU A 12 -14.56 -13.78 -20.64
C GLU A 12 -15.43 -12.64 -21.19
N GLU A 13 -16.72 -12.57 -20.82
CA GLU A 13 -17.57 -11.39 -21.08
C GLU A 13 -17.25 -10.19 -20.17
N ILE A 14 -16.80 -10.42 -18.93
CA ILE A 14 -16.57 -9.41 -17.88
C ILE A 14 -15.55 -8.32 -18.26
N ILE A 15 -14.70 -8.54 -19.26
CA ILE A 15 -13.62 -7.64 -19.64
C ILE A 15 -14.14 -6.26 -20.15
N ASP A 16 -15.42 -6.17 -20.56
CA ASP A 16 -16.01 -4.97 -21.20
C ASP A 16 -17.23 -4.33 -20.47
N TYR A 17 -17.57 -4.74 -19.22
CA TYR A 17 -18.82 -4.33 -18.54
C TYR A 17 -18.66 -3.36 -17.34
N PRO A 18 -19.69 -2.54 -17.03
CA PRO A 18 -19.63 -1.52 -15.97
C PRO A 18 -19.57 -2.09 -14.54
N GLU A 19 -18.95 -1.29 -13.66
CA GLU A 19 -18.51 -1.65 -12.30
C GLU A 19 -19.58 -2.33 -11.41
N THR A 20 -20.85 -1.99 -11.56
CA THR A 20 -21.93 -2.54 -10.72
C THR A 20 -22.17 -4.03 -10.91
N ARG A 21 -21.88 -4.60 -12.09
CA ARG A 21 -22.02 -6.05 -12.35
C ARG A 21 -20.82 -6.85 -11.82
N LEU A 22 -19.62 -6.27 -11.91
CA LEU A 22 -18.39 -6.84 -11.33
C LEU A 22 -18.51 -7.06 -9.83
N LEU A 23 -19.17 -6.14 -9.11
CA LEU A 23 -19.45 -6.27 -7.68
C LEU A 23 -20.27 -7.51 -7.32
N SER A 24 -21.27 -7.88 -8.14
CA SER A 24 -22.12 -9.04 -7.84
C SER A 24 -21.41 -10.37 -8.09
N VAL A 25 -20.69 -10.50 -9.21
CA VAL A 25 -19.99 -11.76 -9.57
C VAL A 25 -18.85 -12.04 -8.61
N GLY A 26 -18.00 -11.04 -8.31
CA GLY A 26 -16.91 -11.18 -7.35
C GLY A 26 -17.40 -11.54 -5.94
N ALA A 27 -18.50 -10.92 -5.49
CA ALA A 27 -19.11 -11.24 -4.20
C ALA A 27 -19.67 -12.68 -4.15
N GLN A 28 -20.27 -13.16 -5.25
CA GLN A 28 -20.81 -14.52 -5.33
C GLN A 28 -19.69 -15.57 -5.37
N TYR A 29 -18.61 -15.34 -6.13
CA TYR A 29 -17.40 -16.16 -6.11
C TYR A 29 -16.84 -16.29 -4.69
N TRP A 30 -16.66 -15.16 -3.97
CA TRP A 30 -16.12 -15.19 -2.62
C TRP A 30 -17.05 -15.91 -1.63
N ARG A 31 -18.37 -15.76 -1.71
CA ARG A 31 -19.31 -16.51 -0.85
C ARG A 31 -19.17 -18.01 -1.04
N THR A 32 -19.33 -18.51 -2.27
CA THR A 32 -19.25 -19.95 -2.57
C THR A 32 -17.88 -20.53 -2.20
N LEU A 33 -16.80 -19.76 -2.37
CA LEU A 33 -15.47 -20.19 -1.97
C LEU A 33 -15.33 -20.27 -0.44
N LEU A 34 -15.79 -19.25 0.30
CA LEU A 34 -15.67 -19.16 1.76
C LEU A 34 -16.61 -20.13 2.52
N GLU A 35 -17.75 -20.49 1.94
CA GLU A 35 -18.64 -21.54 2.46
C GLU A 35 -17.93 -22.91 2.50
N ASN A 36 -17.09 -23.20 1.51
CA ASN A 36 -16.34 -24.46 1.41
C ASN A 36 -14.95 -24.38 2.04
N HIS A 37 -14.35 -23.18 2.07
CA HIS A 37 -12.98 -22.93 2.52
C HIS A 37 -12.94 -21.71 3.46
N PRO A 38 -13.28 -21.87 4.75
CA PRO A 38 -13.41 -20.75 5.68
C PRO A 38 -12.08 -20.05 6.00
N ILE A 39 -10.94 -20.67 5.70
CA ILE A 39 -9.60 -20.08 5.73
C ILE A 39 -8.84 -20.64 4.53
N ILE A 40 -8.17 -19.78 3.77
CA ILE A 40 -7.32 -20.16 2.63
C ILE A 40 -5.85 -20.10 3.06
N ASP A 41 -5.12 -21.21 3.04
CA ASP A 41 -3.67 -21.21 3.27
C ASP A 41 -2.93 -20.91 1.97
N VAL A 42 -2.04 -19.91 2.00
CA VAL A 42 -1.26 -19.49 0.82
C VAL A 42 -0.25 -20.54 0.33
N THR A 43 -0.07 -21.63 1.07
CA THR A 43 0.76 -22.77 0.68
C THR A 43 0.01 -23.89 -0.07
N ASP A 44 -1.33 -23.86 -0.11
CA ASP A 44 -2.14 -24.85 -0.82
C ASP A 44 -2.17 -24.57 -2.33
N TYR A 45 -1.11 -24.95 -3.02
CA TYR A 45 -0.96 -24.72 -4.46
C TYR A 45 -2.00 -25.45 -5.32
N ASP A 46 -2.46 -26.62 -4.87
CA ASP A 46 -3.48 -27.41 -5.57
C ASP A 46 -4.86 -26.73 -5.49
N PHE A 47 -5.18 -26.10 -4.36
CA PHE A 47 -6.33 -25.21 -4.27
C PHE A 47 -6.25 -24.05 -5.27
N PHE A 48 -5.10 -23.37 -5.36
CA PHE A 48 -4.95 -22.23 -6.25
C PHE A 48 -5.04 -22.60 -7.73
N THR A 49 -4.38 -23.68 -8.17
CA THR A 49 -4.50 -24.15 -9.57
C THR A 49 -5.91 -24.63 -9.93
N LYS A 50 -6.71 -25.09 -8.96
CA LYS A 50 -8.10 -25.53 -9.13
C LYS A 50 -9.13 -24.39 -9.16
N HIS A 51 -8.88 -23.30 -8.42
CA HIS A 51 -9.85 -22.23 -8.14
C HIS A 51 -9.45 -20.82 -8.64
N GLY A 52 -8.18 -20.60 -8.98
CA GLY A 52 -7.66 -19.31 -9.46
C GLY A 52 -7.69 -19.18 -10.98
N ILE A 53 -7.74 -17.93 -11.46
CA ILE A 53 -7.81 -17.60 -12.88
C ILE A 53 -6.45 -17.07 -13.35
N VAL A 54 -5.87 -17.71 -14.36
CA VAL A 54 -4.56 -17.30 -14.92
C VAL A 54 -4.73 -16.01 -15.73
N THR A 55 -3.92 -14.98 -15.42
CA THR A 55 -3.90 -13.72 -16.18
C THR A 55 -2.54 -13.04 -16.12
N ASP A 56 -2.15 -12.44 -17.24
CA ASP A 56 -0.95 -11.61 -17.35
C ASP A 56 -1.28 -10.10 -17.25
N ASN A 57 -2.56 -9.72 -17.31
CA ASN A 57 -3.01 -8.33 -17.42
C ASN A 57 -3.50 -7.73 -16.08
N TYR A 58 -2.99 -8.21 -14.94
CA TYR A 58 -3.32 -7.58 -13.65
C TYR A 58 -2.57 -6.26 -13.43
N GLN A 59 -3.26 -5.31 -12.81
CA GLN A 59 -2.71 -4.07 -12.26
C GLN A 59 -3.22 -3.93 -10.82
N VAL A 60 -2.35 -3.42 -9.94
CA VAL A 60 -2.69 -3.25 -8.52
C VAL A 60 -3.68 -2.09 -8.39
N ASN A 61 -4.92 -2.38 -8.03
CA ASN A 61 -5.89 -1.39 -7.65
C ASN A 61 -5.99 -1.39 -6.12
N MET A 62 -5.53 -0.32 -5.47
CA MET A 62 -5.52 -0.23 -4.01
C MET A 62 -6.92 -0.47 -3.41
N GLU A 63 -8.01 -0.11 -4.10
CA GLU A 63 -9.37 -0.27 -3.58
C GLU A 63 -9.89 -1.72 -3.58
N THR A 64 -9.24 -2.61 -4.36
CA THR A 64 -9.72 -3.99 -4.60
C THR A 64 -8.68 -5.06 -4.28
N THR A 65 -7.39 -4.78 -4.47
CA THR A 65 -6.29 -5.67 -4.10
C THR A 65 -6.28 -5.87 -2.59
N LEU A 66 -6.48 -7.11 -2.12
CA LEU A 66 -6.44 -7.48 -0.70
C LEU A 66 -5.03 -7.97 -0.32
N TYR A 67 -4.48 -8.87 -1.14
CA TYR A 67 -3.23 -9.55 -0.88
C TYR A 67 -2.54 -9.97 -2.18
N ILE A 68 -1.20 -9.88 -2.21
CA ILE A 68 -0.34 -10.29 -3.32
C ILE A 68 0.66 -11.30 -2.76
N HIS A 69 0.45 -12.59 -2.99
CA HIS A 69 1.36 -13.65 -2.56
C HIS A 69 2.53 -13.82 -3.56
N HIS A 70 3.76 -13.98 -3.06
CA HIS A 70 4.89 -14.44 -3.88
C HIS A 70 5.02 -15.97 -3.83
N ILE A 71 4.84 -16.62 -4.99
CA ILE A 71 5.06 -18.07 -5.15
C ILE A 71 6.57 -18.33 -5.15
N ARG A 72 7.07 -18.99 -4.09
CA ARG A 72 8.49 -19.33 -3.96
C ARG A 72 8.92 -20.53 -4.79
N ASP A 73 7.99 -21.46 -5.04
CA ASP A 73 8.26 -22.62 -5.89
C ASP A 73 8.34 -22.19 -7.36
N LYS A 74 9.35 -22.69 -8.06
CA LYS A 74 9.63 -22.31 -9.46
C LYS A 74 9.21 -23.37 -10.47
N ARG A 75 8.53 -24.44 -10.01
CA ARG A 75 8.08 -25.55 -10.86
C ARG A 75 7.21 -25.10 -12.05
N ASP A 76 6.43 -24.04 -11.88
CA ASP A 76 5.58 -23.47 -12.94
C ASP A 76 6.08 -22.10 -13.43
N GLU A 77 5.48 -21.61 -14.52
CA GLU A 77 5.68 -20.23 -15.01
C GLU A 77 5.07 -19.17 -14.10
N LEU A 78 4.15 -19.56 -13.21
CA LEU A 78 3.50 -18.67 -12.24
C LEU A 78 4.50 -18.19 -11.18
N ARG A 79 4.34 -16.92 -10.75
CA ARG A 79 5.24 -16.23 -9.81
C ARG A 79 4.51 -15.51 -8.67
N SER A 80 3.21 -15.29 -8.81
CA SER A 80 2.39 -14.69 -7.77
C SER A 80 0.92 -15.13 -7.83
N ILE A 81 0.24 -15.00 -6.68
CA ILE A 81 -1.19 -15.19 -6.52
C ILE A 81 -1.77 -13.87 -6.02
N ILE A 82 -2.81 -13.36 -6.66
CA ILE A 82 -3.49 -12.13 -6.28
C ILE A 82 -4.84 -12.49 -5.66
N PHE A 83 -5.18 -11.85 -4.55
CA PHE A 83 -6.50 -11.89 -3.95
C PHE A 83 -7.12 -10.52 -4.14
N ASP A 84 -8.18 -10.45 -4.94
CA ASP A 84 -8.86 -9.22 -5.32
C ASP A 84 -10.34 -9.30 -4.95
N LYS A 85 -10.84 -8.26 -4.29
CA LYS A 85 -12.22 -8.14 -3.79
C LYS A 85 -13.27 -8.33 -4.89
N HIS A 86 -12.96 -8.02 -6.14
CA HIS A 86 -13.89 -8.10 -7.27
C HIS A 86 -13.49 -9.17 -8.29
N LYS A 87 -12.18 -9.38 -8.50
CA LYS A 87 -11.67 -10.36 -9.48
C LYS A 87 -11.37 -11.74 -8.89
N GLY A 88 -11.60 -11.97 -7.60
CA GLY A 88 -11.40 -13.27 -6.97
C GLY A 88 -9.92 -13.61 -6.78
N ILE A 89 -9.55 -14.87 -7.03
CA ILE A 89 -8.17 -15.34 -6.99
C ILE A 89 -7.61 -15.33 -8.42
N LEU A 90 -6.50 -14.61 -8.62
CA LEU A 90 -5.78 -14.56 -9.90
C LEU A 90 -4.38 -15.17 -9.77
N LEU A 91 -3.90 -15.79 -10.84
CA LEU A 91 -2.59 -16.41 -10.94
C LEU A 91 -1.79 -15.69 -12.03
N CYS A 92 -0.60 -15.19 -11.69
CA CYS A 92 0.17 -14.34 -12.60
C CYS A 92 1.60 -14.85 -12.81
N LYS A 93 2.11 -14.72 -14.04
CA LYS A 93 3.52 -15.01 -14.38
C LYS A 93 4.51 -13.93 -13.92
N TYR A 94 4.00 -12.75 -13.57
CA TYR A 94 4.79 -11.63 -13.04
C TYR A 94 5.09 -11.79 -11.55
N THR A 95 6.26 -11.32 -11.11
CA THR A 95 6.60 -11.33 -9.68
C THR A 95 5.91 -10.20 -8.93
N THR A 96 5.85 -10.29 -7.61
CA THR A 96 5.27 -9.23 -6.77
C THR A 96 6.03 -7.91 -6.90
N THR A 97 7.36 -7.97 -7.11
CA THR A 97 8.19 -6.80 -7.41
C THR A 97 7.78 -6.13 -8.73
N ASN A 98 7.37 -6.88 -9.77
CA ASN A 98 6.86 -6.27 -11.00
C ASN A 98 5.60 -5.45 -10.75
N PHE A 99 4.65 -5.97 -9.98
CA PHE A 99 3.40 -5.28 -9.65
C PHE A 99 3.63 -4.01 -8.83
N VAL A 100 4.46 -4.09 -7.80
CA VAL A 100 4.76 -2.94 -6.92
C VAL A 100 5.58 -1.88 -7.66
N ASN A 101 6.52 -2.27 -8.53
CA ASN A 101 7.26 -1.30 -9.36
C ASN A 101 6.37 -0.58 -10.38
N ARG A 102 5.36 -1.25 -10.96
CA ARG A 102 4.36 -0.61 -11.84
C ARG A 102 3.58 0.46 -11.05
N LEU A 103 3.02 0.10 -9.89
CA LEU A 103 2.32 1.03 -8.98
C LEU A 103 3.20 2.22 -8.57
N ILE A 104 4.47 1.98 -8.24
CA ILE A 104 5.45 3.03 -7.90
C ILE A 104 5.70 3.98 -9.08
N ASN A 105 5.85 3.46 -10.29
CA ASN A 105 6.10 4.28 -11.48
C ASN A 105 4.89 5.15 -11.83
N GLU A 106 3.68 4.61 -11.72
CA GLU A 106 2.42 5.35 -11.90
C GLU A 106 2.20 6.45 -10.85
N LYS A 107 2.78 6.28 -9.65
CA LYS A 107 2.60 7.17 -8.48
C LYS A 107 3.95 7.64 -7.92
N ILE A 108 4.85 8.07 -8.80
CA ILE A 108 6.25 8.37 -8.46
C ILE A 108 6.44 9.40 -7.33
N LEU A 109 5.56 10.41 -7.25
CA LEU A 109 5.59 11.42 -6.18
C LEU A 109 5.31 10.79 -4.80
N THR A 110 4.33 9.89 -4.71
CA THR A 110 4.02 9.15 -3.48
C THR A 110 5.22 8.31 -3.04
N TYR A 111 5.85 7.60 -3.98
CA TYR A 111 7.03 6.79 -3.67
C TYR A 111 8.20 7.64 -3.16
N VAL A 112 8.46 8.81 -3.75
CA VAL A 112 9.55 9.68 -3.28
C VAL A 112 9.23 10.32 -1.93
N ALA A 113 7.97 10.67 -1.65
CA ALA A 113 7.54 11.06 -0.30
C ALA A 113 7.77 9.92 0.72
N MET A 114 7.47 8.66 0.37
CA MET A 114 7.80 7.51 1.21
C MET A 114 9.32 7.31 1.39
N ARG A 115 10.15 7.55 0.36
CA ARG A 115 11.61 7.48 0.48
C ARG A 115 12.13 8.50 1.50
N ALA A 116 11.57 9.70 1.50
CA ALA A 116 11.86 10.75 2.47
C ALA A 116 11.51 10.33 3.90
N ILE A 117 10.26 9.89 4.10
CA ILE A 117 9.76 9.40 5.39
C ILE A 117 10.63 8.23 5.89
N GLY A 118 11.01 7.32 4.99
CA GLY A 118 11.95 6.24 5.27
C GLY A 118 13.28 6.75 5.82
N SER A 119 13.93 7.71 5.15
CA SER A 119 15.16 8.34 5.66
C SER A 119 14.98 8.91 7.07
N LEU A 120 13.88 9.62 7.32
CA LEU A 120 13.56 10.25 8.60
C LEU A 120 13.37 9.23 9.74
N VAL A 121 12.74 8.08 9.47
CA VAL A 121 12.55 7.00 10.47
C VAL A 121 13.68 5.94 10.45
N ASN A 122 14.80 6.25 9.79
CA ASN A 122 15.94 5.35 9.58
C ASN A 122 15.57 3.97 9.00
N LYS A 123 14.68 3.97 8.00
CA LYS A 123 14.29 2.80 7.19
C LYS A 123 14.65 3.06 5.73
N LYS A 124 15.53 2.23 5.17
CA LYS A 124 16.04 2.39 3.79
C LYS A 124 15.52 1.33 2.80
N GLN A 125 14.84 0.29 3.30
CA GLN A 125 14.41 -0.92 2.59
C GLN A 125 13.04 -1.38 3.12
N ALA A 126 12.28 -2.16 2.34
CA ALA A 126 10.91 -2.61 2.66
C ALA A 126 10.01 -1.43 3.11
N LEU A 127 9.81 -0.45 2.21
CA LEU A 127 9.17 0.83 2.53
C LEU A 127 7.71 0.86 2.09
N PRO A 128 6.75 1.17 3.00
CA PRO A 128 5.33 1.26 2.70
C PRO A 128 4.88 0.13 1.76
N TYR A 129 4.07 0.37 0.74
CA TYR A 129 3.50 1.60 0.22
C TYR A 129 2.43 2.24 1.11
N SER A 130 2.39 3.58 1.16
CA SER A 130 1.37 4.37 1.84
C SER A 130 1.00 5.61 1.01
N CYS A 131 -0.30 5.82 0.78
CA CYS A 131 -0.87 6.99 0.12
C CYS A 131 -2.15 7.40 0.85
N GLY A 132 -2.01 8.15 1.95
CA GLY A 132 -3.13 8.41 2.85
C GLY A 132 -3.65 7.09 3.44
N LEU A 133 -4.94 6.83 3.29
CA LEU A 133 -5.56 5.59 3.79
C LEU A 133 -5.08 4.32 3.10
N TYR A 134 -4.67 4.43 1.84
CA TYR A 134 -4.28 3.27 1.05
C TYR A 134 -2.87 2.83 1.44
N GLN A 135 -2.79 1.68 2.11
CA GLN A 135 -1.55 1.02 2.51
C GLN A 135 -1.42 -0.34 1.82
N LEU A 136 -0.23 -0.66 1.30
CA LEU A 136 0.13 -1.96 0.73
C LEU A 136 1.57 -2.27 1.14
N PHE A 137 1.77 -3.09 2.17
CA PHE A 137 3.10 -3.31 2.77
C PHE A 137 3.58 -4.75 2.64
N PRO A 138 4.89 -5.02 2.64
CA PRO A 138 5.41 -6.38 2.54
C PRO A 138 5.20 -7.14 3.86
N ASP A 139 4.77 -8.40 3.82
CA ASP A 139 4.48 -9.20 5.02
C ASP A 139 5.73 -9.42 5.91
N CYS A 140 6.91 -9.36 5.30
CA CYS A 140 8.18 -9.62 5.95
C CYS A 140 9.26 -8.59 5.56
N GLY A 141 10.28 -8.49 6.41
CA GLY A 141 11.35 -7.50 6.25
C GLY A 141 12.24 -7.73 5.02
N PRO A 142 13.22 -6.83 4.79
CA PRO A 142 13.95 -6.74 3.54
C PRO A 142 14.92 -7.91 3.32
N SER A 143 14.42 -9.01 2.78
CA SER A 143 15.23 -9.90 1.96
C SER A 143 15.38 -9.27 0.56
N LYS A 144 16.50 -9.53 -0.13
CA LYS A 144 16.76 -9.02 -1.50
C LYS A 144 15.95 -9.77 -2.59
N ARG A 145 14.70 -10.12 -2.30
CA ARG A 145 13.85 -11.02 -3.08
C ARG A 145 12.41 -10.50 -3.11
N ASP A 146 11.62 -11.04 -4.02
CA ASP A 146 10.18 -10.86 -4.03
C ASP A 146 9.57 -11.19 -2.66
N ALA A 147 8.73 -10.29 -2.17
CA ALA A 147 7.97 -10.43 -0.92
C ALA A 147 6.48 -10.58 -1.23
N SER A 148 5.72 -11.20 -0.35
CA SER A 148 4.26 -11.05 -0.38
C SER A 148 3.87 -9.68 0.20
N TRP A 149 2.77 -9.11 -0.27
CA TRP A 149 2.29 -7.78 0.13
C TRP A 149 0.83 -7.80 0.55
N THR A 150 0.53 -7.18 1.69
CA THR A 150 -0.82 -7.06 2.24
C THR A 150 -1.34 -5.63 2.14
N ALA A 151 -2.56 -5.48 1.62
CA ALA A 151 -3.25 -4.20 1.59
C ALA A 151 -3.87 -3.92 2.97
N GLY A 152 -3.08 -3.31 3.87
CA GLY A 152 -3.41 -3.16 5.29
C GLY A 152 -4.77 -2.51 5.58
N HIS A 153 -5.23 -1.64 4.69
CA HIS A 153 -6.46 -0.90 4.82
C HIS A 153 -7.74 -1.71 4.51
N HIS A 154 -7.59 -2.94 4.00
CA HIS A 154 -8.67 -3.93 3.92
C HIS A 154 -8.69 -4.91 5.09
N LEU A 155 -7.74 -4.84 6.04
CA LEU A 155 -7.70 -5.73 7.20
C LEU A 155 -8.75 -5.31 8.24
N ALA A 156 -9.58 -6.28 8.65
CA ALA A 156 -10.48 -6.21 9.78
C ALA A 156 -9.81 -6.69 11.07
N ASN A 157 -9.02 -7.77 10.98
CA ASN A 157 -8.34 -8.38 12.13
C ASN A 157 -7.11 -9.21 11.71
N ILE A 158 -6.26 -9.55 12.67
CA ILE A 158 -5.15 -10.49 12.53
C ILE A 158 -5.08 -11.42 13.76
N SER A 159 -4.71 -12.69 13.56
CA SER A 159 -4.49 -13.65 14.65
C SER A 159 -3.16 -14.37 14.51
N ASP A 160 -2.46 -14.52 15.63
CA ASP A 160 -1.32 -15.44 15.73
C ASP A 160 -1.83 -16.89 15.68
N VAL A 161 -1.14 -17.75 14.93
CA VAL A 161 -1.43 -19.18 14.84
C VAL A 161 -0.13 -19.98 14.74
N LYS A 162 -0.13 -21.23 15.21
CA LYS A 162 1.09 -22.06 15.30
C LYS A 162 1.87 -22.18 13.97
N THR A 163 1.20 -22.04 12.83
CA THR A 163 1.78 -22.18 11.48
C THR A 163 1.96 -20.85 10.74
N GLY A 164 1.75 -19.69 11.36
CA GLY A 164 1.86 -18.40 10.67
C GLY A 164 0.98 -17.30 11.27
N THR A 165 0.33 -16.52 10.40
CA THR A 165 -0.61 -15.46 10.77
C THR A 165 -1.89 -15.61 9.97
N ASP A 166 -3.06 -15.56 10.63
CA ASP A 166 -4.35 -15.48 9.94
C ASP A 166 -4.73 -14.01 9.76
N LEU A 167 -4.94 -13.61 8.51
CA LEU A 167 -5.41 -12.29 8.09
C LEU A 167 -6.91 -12.34 7.83
N PHE A 168 -7.68 -11.43 8.42
CA PHE A 168 -9.13 -11.31 8.24
C PHE A 168 -9.41 -10.00 7.52
N PHE A 169 -10.06 -10.06 6.37
CA PHE A 169 -10.36 -8.89 5.54
C PHE A 169 -11.81 -8.41 5.68
N ASN A 170 -12.05 -7.13 5.39
CA ASN A 170 -13.35 -6.46 5.49
C ASN A 170 -14.46 -7.08 4.62
N ASN A 171 -14.11 -7.87 3.60
CA ASN A 171 -15.05 -8.63 2.77
C ASN A 171 -15.36 -10.04 3.33
N GLY A 172 -14.87 -10.38 4.53
CA GLY A 172 -15.04 -11.69 5.17
C GLY A 172 -13.99 -12.75 4.76
N LEU A 173 -13.13 -12.46 3.79
CA LEU A 173 -12.05 -13.34 3.37
C LEU A 173 -11.05 -13.57 4.51
N ARG A 174 -10.57 -14.81 4.66
CA ARG A 174 -9.55 -15.19 5.62
C ARG A 174 -8.39 -15.88 4.92
N ILE A 175 -7.19 -15.31 5.06
CA ILE A 175 -5.96 -15.82 4.43
C ILE A 175 -4.96 -16.18 5.53
N ARG A 176 -4.45 -17.41 5.53
CA ARG A 176 -3.34 -17.82 6.38
C ARG A 176 -2.03 -17.61 5.63
N ILE A 177 -1.17 -16.73 6.16
CA ILE A 177 0.17 -16.46 5.63
C ILE A 177 1.25 -17.12 6.50
N GLN A 178 2.38 -17.49 5.88
CA GLN A 178 3.48 -18.17 6.56
C GLN A 178 4.44 -17.23 7.33
N SER A 179 4.17 -15.92 7.32
CA SER A 179 4.91 -14.95 8.13
C SER A 179 4.48 -15.06 9.60
N SER A 180 5.42 -14.92 10.54
CA SER A 180 5.07 -14.93 11.97
C SER A 180 4.37 -13.64 12.37
N TYR A 181 3.42 -13.73 13.30
CA TYR A 181 2.60 -12.60 13.77
C TYR A 181 3.46 -11.39 14.18
N SER A 182 4.55 -11.65 14.92
CA SER A 182 5.47 -10.59 15.37
C SER A 182 6.25 -9.89 14.25
N GLN A 183 6.44 -10.54 13.10
CA GLN A 183 7.09 -9.95 11.92
C GLN A 183 6.08 -9.16 11.09
N PHE A 184 4.89 -9.73 10.88
CA PHE A 184 3.80 -9.08 10.17
C PHE A 184 3.38 -7.78 10.87
N LEU A 185 3.14 -7.84 12.18
CA LEU A 185 2.75 -6.68 12.99
C LEU A 185 3.81 -5.56 12.97
N LYS A 186 5.10 -5.90 12.84
CA LYS A 186 6.17 -4.88 12.67
C LYS A 186 6.06 -4.14 11.32
N GLN A 187 5.62 -4.80 10.25
CA GLN A 187 5.43 -4.17 8.94
C GLN A 187 4.13 -3.38 8.89
N LEU A 188 3.04 -3.89 9.46
CA LEU A 188 1.79 -3.16 9.65
C LEU A 188 2.01 -1.86 10.44
N ASN A 189 2.66 -1.93 11.61
CA ASN A 189 2.99 -0.75 12.41
C ASN A 189 3.88 0.26 11.66
N LEU A 190 4.76 -0.22 10.76
CA LEU A 190 5.58 0.65 9.93
C LEU A 190 4.75 1.35 8.84
N ALA A 191 3.78 0.67 8.24
CA ALA A 191 2.85 1.25 7.28
C ALA A 191 1.96 2.34 7.90
N HIS A 192 1.47 2.10 9.13
CA HIS A 192 0.75 3.10 9.91
C HIS A 192 1.59 4.33 10.22
N LEU A 193 2.82 4.13 10.70
CA LEU A 193 3.73 5.24 10.95
C LEU A 193 3.95 6.13 9.71
N PHE A 194 4.05 5.52 8.53
CA PHE A 194 4.18 6.28 7.28
C PHE A 194 2.91 7.09 6.97
N THR A 195 1.71 6.52 7.17
CA THR A 195 0.46 7.27 7.01
C THR A 195 0.32 8.39 8.06
N ASP A 196 0.67 8.15 9.33
CA ASP A 196 0.60 9.17 10.39
C ASP A 196 1.50 10.37 10.07
N ILE A 197 2.71 10.12 9.55
CA ILE A 197 3.61 11.18 9.10
C ILE A 197 3.05 11.91 7.86
N GLN A 198 2.47 11.19 6.89
CA GLN A 198 1.81 11.80 5.72
C GLN A 198 0.63 12.70 6.13
N VAL A 199 -0.24 12.23 7.03
CA VAL A 199 -1.42 12.99 7.51
C VAL A 199 -0.98 14.21 8.33
N SER A 200 0.02 14.05 9.23
CA SER A 200 0.58 15.17 10.00
C SER A 200 1.22 16.23 9.08
N LEU A 201 1.92 15.80 8.02
CA LEU A 201 2.50 16.71 7.03
C LEU A 201 1.42 17.43 6.23
N ALA A 202 0.43 16.71 5.71
CA ALA A 202 -0.66 17.31 4.92
C ALA A 202 -1.43 18.36 5.73
N GLY A 203 -1.75 18.07 7.00
CA GLY A 203 -2.40 19.03 7.90
C GLY A 203 -1.55 20.29 8.14
N LYS A 204 -0.23 20.15 8.33
CA LYS A 204 0.69 21.29 8.46
C LYS A 204 0.77 22.12 7.18
N VAL A 205 0.95 21.49 6.02
CA VAL A 205 1.03 22.19 4.73
C VAL A 205 -0.26 22.96 4.45
N ALA A 206 -1.43 22.36 4.72
CA ALA A 206 -2.69 23.02 4.52
C ALA A 206 -2.91 24.20 5.50
N ALA A 207 -2.49 24.08 6.76
CA ALA A 207 -2.52 25.20 7.70
C ALA A 207 -1.62 26.38 7.26
N GLU A 208 -0.41 26.10 6.77
CA GLU A 208 0.50 27.13 6.22
C GLU A 208 -0.05 27.78 4.94
N MET A 209 -0.91 27.08 4.19
CA MET A 209 -1.64 27.60 3.03
C MET A 209 -2.93 28.37 3.40
N GLY A 210 -3.23 28.54 4.70
CA GLY A 210 -4.40 29.28 5.16
C GLY A 210 -5.72 28.50 5.13
N TYR A 211 -5.69 27.17 4.96
CA TYR A 211 -6.89 26.35 5.14
C TYR A 211 -7.21 26.20 6.64
N GLU A 212 -8.31 26.81 7.09
CA GLU A 212 -8.84 26.61 8.43
C GLU A 212 -9.46 25.21 8.55
N ASN A 213 -9.00 24.42 9.53
CA ASN A 213 -9.44 23.04 9.76
C ASN A 213 -9.41 22.15 8.50
N PRO A 214 -8.23 21.88 7.91
CA PRO A 214 -8.13 20.98 6.77
C PRO A 214 -8.52 19.58 7.20
N ILE A 215 -9.78 19.19 6.93
CA ILE A 215 -10.27 17.84 7.19
C ILE A 215 -9.41 16.91 6.33
N PRO A 216 -8.60 16.00 6.93
CA PRO A 216 -7.92 15.00 6.14
C PRO A 216 -9.02 14.14 5.52
N LEU A 217 -9.11 14.12 4.19
CA LEU A 217 -9.96 13.16 3.45
C LEU A 217 -9.62 11.72 3.86
N PHE A 218 -8.43 11.53 4.43
CA PHE A 218 -7.96 10.33 5.09
C PHE A 218 -8.58 10.16 6.50
N ARG A 219 -9.86 9.81 6.58
CA ARG A 219 -10.43 9.22 7.80
C ARG A 219 -9.91 7.79 7.98
N TYR A 220 -9.04 7.58 8.96
CA TYR A 220 -8.57 6.25 9.33
C TYR A 220 -9.77 5.31 9.55
N HIS A 221 -9.71 4.11 9.00
CA HIS A 221 -10.70 3.08 9.29
C HIS A 221 -10.43 2.56 10.71
N ASP A 222 -11.36 2.80 11.64
CA ASP A 222 -11.16 2.53 13.08
C ASP A 222 -10.71 1.10 13.40
N ALA A 223 -11.15 0.14 12.58
CA ALA A 223 -10.73 -1.26 12.64
C ALA A 223 -9.20 -1.40 12.70
N ILE A 224 -8.45 -0.73 11.80
CA ILE A 224 -7.00 -0.88 11.74
C ILE A 224 -6.30 -0.18 12.92
N LEU A 225 -6.88 0.91 13.43
CA LEU A 225 -6.36 1.59 14.63
C LEU A 225 -6.43 0.68 15.87
N SER A 226 -7.43 -0.21 15.94
CA SER A 226 -7.56 -1.19 17.03
C SER A 226 -6.49 -2.29 17.00
N LEU A 227 -5.90 -2.57 15.83
CA LEU A 227 -4.83 -3.57 15.65
C LEU A 227 -3.45 -3.03 16.06
N VAL A 228 -3.28 -1.71 16.14
CA VAL A 228 -2.00 -1.04 16.45
C VAL A 228 -1.91 -0.72 17.95
N GLN A 229 -1.56 -1.73 18.76
CA GLN A 229 -1.51 -1.62 20.22
C GLN A 229 -0.32 -0.82 20.79
N ASN A 230 0.68 -0.45 19.97
CA ASN A 230 1.92 0.20 20.43
C ASN A 230 2.25 1.46 19.60
N ARG A 231 1.47 2.54 19.80
CA ARG A 231 1.88 3.87 19.36
C ARG A 231 3.05 4.35 20.23
N ARG A 232 4.28 4.19 19.76
CA ARG A 232 5.40 5.01 20.26
C ARG A 232 5.24 6.40 19.67
N GLU A 233 5.17 7.42 20.52
CA GLU A 233 5.30 8.81 20.07
C GLU A 233 6.66 8.96 19.38
N ILE A 234 6.64 9.22 18.08
CA ILE A 234 7.86 9.49 17.35
C ILE A 234 8.11 10.99 17.43
N TYR A 235 8.98 11.37 18.36
CA TYR A 235 9.68 12.65 18.34
C TYR A 235 10.58 12.71 17.10
N VAL A 236 9.98 13.07 15.96
CA VAL A 236 10.72 13.57 14.80
C VAL A 236 11.11 15.00 15.14
N ASP A 237 12.40 15.35 15.05
CA ASP A 237 12.80 16.75 15.15
C ASP A 237 12.08 17.55 14.06
N LYS A 238 11.22 18.48 14.49
CA LYS A 238 10.36 19.28 13.63
C LYS A 238 11.19 20.09 12.62
N ILE A 239 12.41 20.47 12.99
CA ILE A 239 13.31 21.29 12.16
C ILE A 239 13.87 20.45 11.00
N ASP A 240 14.42 19.28 11.28
CA ASP A 240 15.03 18.43 10.25
C ASP A 240 13.99 17.83 9.30
N PHE A 241 12.80 17.52 9.82
CA PHE A 241 11.65 17.15 8.98
C PHE A 241 11.27 18.24 7.97
N ILE A 242 11.18 19.49 8.43
CA ILE A 242 10.82 20.64 7.57
C ILE A 242 11.93 20.94 6.56
N LYS A 243 13.22 20.81 6.94
CA LYS A 243 14.33 20.91 5.98
C LYS A 243 14.18 19.89 4.86
N GLU A 244 13.97 18.61 5.19
CA GLU A 244 13.96 17.56 4.18
C GLU A 244 12.75 17.65 3.25
N VAL A 245 11.57 17.97 3.78
CA VAL A 245 10.38 18.26 2.96
C VAL A 245 10.59 19.49 2.07
N LYS A 246 11.23 20.55 2.58
CA LYS A 246 11.59 21.73 1.76
C LYS A 246 12.62 21.39 0.69
N HIS A 247 13.62 20.58 0.98
CA HIS A 247 14.61 20.13 -0.02
C HIS A 247 13.96 19.27 -1.11
N LEU A 248 12.98 18.43 -0.76
CA LEU A 248 12.20 17.66 -1.73
C LEU A 248 11.31 18.55 -2.59
N LEU A 249 10.51 19.43 -1.97
CA LEU A 249 9.66 20.37 -2.71
C LEU A 249 10.51 21.27 -3.63
N ALA A 250 11.67 21.76 -3.15
CA ALA A 250 12.62 22.53 -3.95
C ALA A 250 13.24 21.71 -5.09
N ALA A 251 13.63 20.46 -4.85
CA ALA A 251 14.14 19.58 -5.91
C ALA A 251 13.08 19.27 -6.97
N TYR A 252 11.80 19.25 -6.60
CA TYR A 252 10.69 19.08 -7.53
C TYR A 252 10.32 20.36 -8.29
N THR A 253 10.26 21.53 -7.63
CA THR A 253 10.05 22.80 -8.34
C THR A 253 11.22 23.08 -9.29
N LEU A 254 12.47 22.85 -8.88
CA LEU A 254 13.63 23.00 -9.78
C LEU A 254 13.59 22.05 -10.98
N LYS A 255 12.96 20.88 -10.88
CA LYS A 255 12.83 19.94 -12.01
C LYS A 255 11.65 20.26 -12.94
N GLY A 256 10.65 21.01 -12.46
CA GLY A 256 9.56 21.55 -13.28
C GLY A 256 9.87 22.91 -13.90
N TYR A 257 10.65 23.76 -13.21
CA TYR A 257 11.06 25.09 -13.69
C TYR A 257 12.23 25.06 -14.69
N ALA A 258 12.91 23.93 -14.86
CA ALA A 258 14.02 23.82 -15.80
C ALA A 258 13.58 23.88 -17.29
N ASP A 259 12.31 23.53 -17.59
CA ASP A 259 11.77 23.54 -18.95
C ASP A 259 10.86 24.76 -19.23
N GLU A 260 10.25 25.40 -18.23
CA GLU A 260 9.32 26.53 -18.45
C GLU A 260 9.49 27.71 -17.47
N SER A 261 9.55 28.92 -18.07
CA SER A 261 9.48 30.27 -17.48
C SER A 261 10.74 30.86 -16.81
N SER A 262 11.27 31.90 -17.48
CA SER A 262 12.36 32.76 -17.04
C SER A 262 11.87 33.93 -16.16
N ASP A 263 11.35 33.65 -14.96
CA ASP A 263 10.96 34.70 -14.00
C ASP A 263 11.81 34.65 -12.72
N ASP A 264 12.82 35.52 -12.70
CA ASP A 264 13.87 35.63 -11.69
C ASP A 264 13.38 36.23 -10.34
N SER A 265 12.08 36.55 -10.23
CA SER A 265 11.47 37.20 -9.07
C SER A 265 11.24 36.27 -7.86
N LEU A 266 10.81 35.01 -8.08
CA LEU A 266 10.54 34.06 -6.99
C LEU A 266 11.82 33.55 -6.29
N ILE A 267 12.92 33.43 -7.03
CA ILE A 267 14.23 33.04 -6.48
C ILE A 267 14.71 34.09 -5.46
N ARG A 268 14.42 35.38 -5.72
CA ARG A 268 14.78 36.49 -4.80
C ARG A 268 13.92 36.51 -3.53
N GLN A 269 12.64 36.15 -3.62
CA GLN A 269 11.78 36.03 -2.43
C GLN A 269 12.16 34.85 -1.52
N THR A 270 12.55 33.70 -2.10
CA THR A 270 13.00 32.54 -1.31
C THR A 270 14.38 32.75 -0.68
N CYS A 271 15.28 33.50 -1.32
CA CYS A 271 16.58 33.89 -0.73
C CYS A 271 16.48 34.94 0.39
N SER A 272 15.46 35.81 0.43
CA SER A 272 15.33 36.81 1.51
C SER A 272 14.92 36.15 2.85
N TRP A 273 14.10 35.11 2.81
CA TRP A 273 13.62 34.38 3.99
C TRP A 273 14.73 33.66 4.78
N THR A 274 15.82 33.24 4.12
CA THR A 274 16.96 32.60 4.81
C THR A 274 17.89 33.59 5.52
N HIS A 275 17.77 34.90 5.25
CA HIS A 275 18.59 35.93 5.90
C HIS A 275 17.95 36.52 7.18
N MET A 276 16.63 36.38 7.39
CA MET A 276 15.96 36.93 8.58
C MET A 276 16.13 36.11 9.87
N ASN A 277 16.55 34.84 9.80
CA ASN A 277 16.67 33.95 10.99
C ASN A 277 18.13 33.68 11.41
N ARG A 278 18.99 34.70 11.38
CA ARG A 278 20.33 34.68 12.03
C ARG A 278 20.42 35.50 13.33
N GLY A 279 19.29 36.01 13.81
CA GLY A 279 19.20 36.68 15.11
C GLY A 279 18.72 35.72 16.20
N ILE A 280 19.46 35.69 17.32
CA ILE A 280 19.07 35.07 18.61
C ILE A 280 19.02 33.54 18.59
N LEU A 281 20.12 32.92 19.04
CA LEU A 281 20.11 31.90 20.09
C LEU A 281 21.48 31.88 20.76
N ARG A 282 21.60 32.56 21.89
CA ARG A 282 22.62 32.25 22.91
C ARG A 282 21.93 31.37 23.95
N TYR A 283 22.44 30.16 24.17
CA TYR A 283 22.69 29.50 25.45
C TYR A 283 23.20 28.08 25.16
#